data_AF-A0A968JGX8-F1
#
_entry.id   AF-A0A968JGX8-F1
#
_cell.length_a   1.000
_cell.length_b   1.000
_cell.length_c   1.000
_cell.angle_alpha   90.00
_cell.angle_beta   90.00
_cell.angle_gamma   90.00
#
_symmetry.space_group_name_H-M   'P 1'
#
loop_
_entity.id
_entity.type
_entity.pdbx_description
1 polymer ?
#
loop_
_entity_poly.entity_id
_entity_poly.type
_entity_poly.pdbx_seq_one_letter_code
_entity_poly.pdbx_strand_id
1 'polypeptide(L)'
;MDVAHGVPLDFWQQAIPQLRAANPDIFMLAEAETPEQVNSDSLFTMCYGWSLHHMLNRIVQGKDSLISIDNWLKEKSSKFSKNAYLMNFVTNHDENSWAGNRIGAYGVTLWMR
;
A
#
# COMPACT_ATOMS: atom_id res chain seq x y z
N MET A 1 -7.89 4.13 -7.38
CA MET A 1 -8.61 5.27 -6.78
C MET A 1 -7.61 6.06 -5.99
N ASP A 2 -7.36 7.28 -6.45
CA ASP A 2 -6.43 8.23 -5.86
C ASP A 2 -6.97 8.74 -4.50
N VAL A 3 -6.06 9.06 -3.57
CA VAL A 3 -6.32 9.55 -2.21
C VAL A 3 -7.52 8.88 -1.53
N ALA A 4 -7.63 7.55 -1.64
CA ALA A 4 -8.85 6.83 -1.26
C ALA A 4 -9.22 6.99 0.23
N HIS A 5 -8.24 7.25 1.09
CA HIS A 5 -8.41 7.51 2.52
C HIS A 5 -9.04 8.88 2.82
N GLY A 6 -8.99 9.83 1.88
CA GLY A 6 -9.62 11.14 2.00
C GLY A 6 -11.13 11.15 1.74
N VAL A 7 -11.67 10.02 1.27
CA VAL A 7 -13.10 9.85 1.00
C VAL A 7 -13.72 8.94 2.08
N PRO A 8 -14.89 9.31 2.65
CA PRO A 8 -15.58 8.51 3.65
C PRO A 8 -15.79 7.04 3.24
N LEU A 9 -15.73 6.13 4.21
CA LEU A 9 -15.86 4.69 3.96
C LEU A 9 -17.23 4.29 3.42
N ASP A 10 -18.30 4.94 3.89
CA ASP A 10 -19.68 4.69 3.50
C ASP A 10 -19.94 4.99 2.01
N PHE A 11 -19.25 5.99 1.45
CA PHE A 11 -19.24 6.23 0.01
C PHE A 11 -18.73 5.00 -0.75
N TRP A 12 -17.59 4.43 -0.34
CA TRP A 12 -17.01 3.26 -1.00
C TRP A 12 -17.88 2.01 -0.85
N GLN A 13 -18.53 1.85 0.31
CA GLN A 13 -19.50 0.78 0.55
C GLN A 13 -20.70 0.85 -0.39
N GLN A 14 -21.05 2.04 -0.90
CA GLN A 14 -22.13 2.21 -1.88
C GLN A 14 -21.63 2.14 -3.33
N ALA A 15 -20.51 2.77 -3.64
CA ALA A 15 -20.00 2.91 -5.00
C ALA A 15 -19.42 1.60 -5.56
N ILE A 16 -18.61 0.88 -4.78
CA ILE A 16 -17.90 -0.32 -5.26
C ILE A 16 -18.87 -1.43 -5.69
N PRO A 17 -19.94 -1.75 -4.93
CA PRO A 17 -20.92 -2.74 -5.38
C PRO A 17 -21.61 -2.37 -6.70
N GLN A 18 -21.91 -1.09 -6.93
CA GLN A 18 -22.52 -0.63 -8.18
C GLN A 18 -21.56 -0.79 -9.37
N LEU A 19 -20.28 -0.43 -9.18
CA LEU A 19 -19.24 -0.62 -10.19
C LEU A 19 -19.06 -2.10 -10.54
N ARG A 20 -19.08 -2.99 -9.54
CA ARG A 20 -18.99 -4.44 -9.75
C ARG A 20 -20.23 -5.04 -10.38
N ALA A 21 -21.41 -4.49 -10.12
CA ALA A 21 -22.63 -4.90 -10.81
C ALA A 21 -22.56 -4.57 -12.31
N ALA A 22 -21.94 -3.45 -12.68
CA ALA A 22 -21.72 -3.08 -14.07
C ALA A 22 -20.56 -3.85 -14.73
N ASN A 23 -19.50 -4.14 -13.97
CA ASN A 23 -18.35 -4.92 -14.43
C ASN A 23 -17.85 -5.83 -13.28
N PRO A 24 -18.23 -7.12 -13.27
CA PRO A 24 -17.81 -8.06 -12.22
C PRO A 24 -16.29 -8.23 -12.10
N ASP A 25 -15.56 -8.03 -13.20
CA ASP A 25 -14.10 -8.23 -13.26
C ASP A 25 -13.30 -6.98 -12.90
N ILE A 26 -13.96 -5.88 -12.49
CA ILE A 26 -13.27 -4.64 -12.18
C ILE A 26 -12.32 -4.80 -10.98
N PHE A 27 -11.05 -4.48 -11.21
CA PHE A 27 -10.03 -4.47 -10.18
C PHE A 27 -10.02 -3.12 -9.44
N MET A 28 -10.30 -3.14 -8.14
CA MET A 28 -10.36 -1.93 -7.33
C MET A 28 -9.07 -1.77 -6.51
N LEU A 29 -8.23 -0.82 -6.89
CA LEU A 29 -7.00 -0.45 -6.19
C LEU A 29 -7.18 0.88 -5.43
N ALA A 30 -6.87 0.91 -4.14
CA ALA A 30 -6.85 2.13 -3.32
C ALA A 30 -5.43 2.67 -3.13
N GLU A 31 -5.21 3.95 -3.43
CA GLU A 31 -4.03 4.71 -3.00
C GLU A 31 -4.22 5.17 -1.55
N ALA A 32 -4.20 4.17 -0.67
CA ALA A 32 -4.35 4.28 0.77
C ALA A 32 -3.75 3.02 1.41
N GLU A 33 -3.52 3.05 2.71
CA GLU A 33 -3.11 1.86 3.49
C GLU A 33 -3.99 1.71 4.73
N THR A 34 -5.32 1.67 4.51
CA THR A 34 -6.32 1.59 5.58
C THR A 34 -6.97 0.20 5.60
N PRO A 35 -6.92 -0.54 6.72
CA PRO A 35 -7.48 -1.89 6.78
C PRO A 35 -8.98 -1.96 6.47
N GLU A 36 -9.74 -0.96 6.90
CA GLU A 36 -11.20 -0.90 6.71
C GLU A 36 -11.59 -0.87 5.23
N GLN A 37 -10.71 -0.40 4.35
CA GLN A 37 -10.95 -0.29 2.92
C GLN A 37 -10.67 -1.59 2.15
N VAL A 38 -9.88 -2.52 2.70
CA VAL A 38 -9.39 -3.73 1.98
C VAL A 38 -9.69 -5.05 2.71
N ASN A 39 -10.10 -4.99 3.99
CA ASN A 39 -10.41 -6.20 4.76
C ASN A 39 -11.75 -6.84 4.41
N SER A 40 -12.59 -6.17 3.62
CA SER A 40 -13.88 -6.68 3.15
C SER A 40 -13.86 -6.96 1.66
N ASP A 41 -14.33 -8.14 1.27
CA ASP A 41 -14.45 -8.52 -0.15
C ASP A 41 -15.43 -7.62 -0.91
N SER A 42 -16.32 -6.87 -0.22
CA SER A 42 -17.23 -5.89 -0.84
C SER A 42 -16.59 -4.53 -1.15
N LEU A 43 -15.34 -4.31 -0.72
CA LEU A 43 -14.60 -3.07 -0.89
C LEU A 43 -13.40 -3.25 -1.83
N PHE A 44 -12.30 -2.54 -1.60
CA PHE A 44 -11.13 -2.58 -2.49
C PHE A 44 -10.48 -3.95 -2.51
N THR A 45 -9.98 -4.35 -3.68
CA THR A 45 -9.25 -5.61 -3.87
C THR A 45 -7.83 -5.52 -3.31
N MET A 46 -7.21 -4.35 -3.43
CA MET A 46 -5.83 -4.10 -3.00
C MET A 46 -5.67 -2.66 -2.57
N CYS A 47 -4.76 -2.39 -1.63
CA CYS A 47 -4.35 -1.04 -1.27
C CYS A 47 -2.80 -0.91 -1.29
N TYR A 48 -2.28 0.30 -1.14
CA TYR A 48 -0.84 0.57 -1.24
C TYR A 48 -0.10 0.14 0.04
N GLY A 49 1.12 -0.37 -0.11
CA GLY A 49 2.02 -0.70 1.01
C GLY A 49 2.95 0.44 1.41
N TRP A 50 2.40 1.62 1.75
CA TRP A 50 3.18 2.83 2.09
C TRP A 50 4.12 2.63 3.28
N SER A 51 3.65 1.95 4.33
CA SER A 51 4.40 1.71 5.56
C SER A 51 5.68 0.89 5.32
N LEU A 52 5.59 -0.16 4.48
CA LEU A 52 6.74 -0.94 4.05
C LEU A 52 7.72 -0.08 3.27
N HIS A 53 7.21 0.70 2.31
CA HIS A 53 8.02 1.58 1.48
C HIS A 53 8.85 2.56 2.33
N HIS A 54 8.20 3.28 3.24
CA HIS A 54 8.88 4.24 4.10
C HIS A 54 9.86 3.57 5.07
N MET A 55 9.50 2.43 5.66
CA MET A 55 10.41 1.67 6.53
C MET A 55 11.67 1.25 5.77
N LEU A 56 11.54 0.66 4.58
CA LEU A 56 12.70 0.24 3.77
C LEU A 56 13.59 1.43 3.42
N ASN A 57 13.02 2.59 3.11
CA ASN A 57 13.79 3.81 2.88
C ASN A 57 14.59 4.24 4.13
N ARG A 58 14.00 4.13 5.33
CA ARG A 58 14.74 4.44 6.57
C ARG A 58 15.88 3.45 6.83
N ILE A 59 15.67 2.16 6.56
CA ILE A 59 16.72 1.13 6.68
C ILE A 59 17.90 1.44 5.75
N VAL A 60 17.64 1.75 4.48
CA VAL A 60 18.68 2.09 3.50
C VAL A 60 19.45 3.36 3.90
N GLN A 61 18.79 4.31 4.58
CA GLN A 61 19.43 5.51 5.13
C GLN A 61 20.18 5.27 6.45
N GLY A 62 20.21 4.04 6.97
CA GLY A 62 20.81 3.71 8.28
C GLY A 62 20.06 4.29 9.48
N LYS A 63 18.81 4.74 9.29
CA LYS A 63 17.95 5.33 10.32
C LYS A 63 17.07 4.30 11.03
N ASP A 64 17.08 3.06 10.54
CA ASP A 64 16.28 1.96 11.05
C ASP A 64 17.06 0.64 10.85
N SER A 65 16.63 -0.45 11.49
CA SER A 65 17.30 -1.74 11.43
C SER A 65 16.42 -2.83 10.81
N LEU A 66 17.00 -3.97 10.46
CA LEU A 66 16.27 -5.11 9.92
C LEU A 66 15.21 -5.67 10.90
N ILE A 67 15.36 -5.44 12.21
CA ILE A 67 14.37 -5.83 13.23
C ILE A 67 13.01 -5.18 12.97
N SER A 68 12.98 -4.00 12.34
CA SER A 68 11.74 -3.30 12.04
C SER A 68 10.88 -4.03 11.01
N ILE A 69 11.48 -4.89 10.18
CA ILE A 69 10.74 -5.76 9.24
C ILE A 69 9.88 -6.76 10.02
N ASP A 70 10.42 -7.37 11.07
CA ASP A 70 9.67 -8.34 11.89
C ASP A 70 8.50 -7.68 12.63
N ASN A 71 8.72 -6.46 13.13
CA ASN A 71 7.67 -5.67 13.76
C ASN A 71 6.59 -5.28 12.76
N TRP A 72 6.98 -4.85 11.56
CA TRP A 72 6.05 -4.53 10.48
C TRP A 72 5.21 -5.74 10.06
N LEU A 73 5.80 -6.93 9.95
CA LEU A 73 5.08 -8.16 9.64
C LEU A 73 4.02 -8.48 10.71
N LYS A 74 4.37 -8.34 12.00
CA LYS A 74 3.44 -8.55 13.11
C LYS A 74 2.29 -7.54 13.06
N GLU A 75 2.59 -6.27 12.89
CA GLU A 75 1.58 -5.20 12.80
C GLU A 75 0.65 -5.38 11.58
N LYS A 76 1.21 -5.72 10.42
CA LYS A 76 0.42 -6.04 9.24
C LYS A 76 -0.54 -7.19 9.52
N SER A 77 -0.05 -8.27 10.12
CA SER A 77 -0.87 -9.46 10.40
C SER A 77 -1.99 -9.22 11.40
N SER A 78 -1.86 -8.22 12.29
CA SER A 78 -2.89 -7.88 13.27
C SER A 78 -3.95 -6.94 12.71
N LYS A 79 -3.61 -6.13 11.71
CA LYS A 79 -4.50 -5.11 11.13
C LYS A 79 -5.21 -5.59 9.87
N PHE A 80 -4.52 -6.33 9.01
CA PHE A 80 -5.02 -6.73 7.69
C PHE A 80 -5.53 -8.17 7.70
N SER A 81 -6.65 -8.40 7.02
CA SER A 81 -7.18 -9.74 6.82
C SER A 81 -6.22 -10.57 5.96
N LYS A 82 -6.32 -11.91 6.03
CA LYS A 82 -5.49 -12.81 5.21
C LYS A 82 -5.70 -12.62 3.71
N ASN A 83 -6.86 -12.08 3.32
CA ASN A 83 -7.24 -11.84 1.93
C ASN A 83 -6.91 -10.41 1.48
N ALA A 84 -6.45 -9.54 2.39
CA ALA A 84 -6.08 -8.18 2.05
C ALA A 84 -4.72 -8.15 1.32
N TYR A 85 -4.73 -7.64 0.10
CA TYR A 85 -3.52 -7.46 -0.69
C TYR A 85 -2.95 -6.06 -0.49
N LEU A 86 -1.63 -5.99 -0.26
CA LEU A 86 -0.86 -4.74 -0.25
C LEU A 86 0.05 -4.70 -1.47
N MET A 87 -0.04 -3.64 -2.26
CA MET A 87 0.87 -3.37 -3.37
C MET A 87 2.16 -2.77 -2.83
N ASN A 88 3.21 -3.58 -2.76
CA ASN A 88 4.54 -3.11 -2.39
C ASN A 88 5.20 -2.44 -3.60
N PHE A 89 5.92 -1.34 -3.38
CA PHE A 89 6.53 -0.58 -4.47
C PHE A 89 7.87 0.06 -4.06
N VAL A 90 8.64 0.39 -5.09
CA VAL A 90 9.97 0.99 -5.03
C VAL A 90 9.91 2.49 -5.37
N THR A 91 9.01 2.86 -6.27
CA THR A 91 8.74 4.24 -6.71
C THR A 91 7.31 4.29 -7.21
N ASN A 92 6.72 5.48 -7.22
CA ASN A 92 5.48 5.81 -7.90
C ASN A 92 5.53 7.30 -8.31
N HIS A 93 4.44 7.80 -8.88
CA HIS A 93 4.39 9.17 -9.39
C HIS A 93 4.47 10.23 -8.27
N ASP A 94 3.94 9.94 -7.08
CA ASP A 94 4.06 10.81 -5.91
C ASP A 94 5.49 10.87 -5.37
N GLU A 95 6.16 9.72 -5.20
CA GLU A 95 7.55 9.66 -4.73
C GLU A 95 8.48 10.51 -5.61
N ASN A 96 8.28 10.48 -6.94
CA ASN A 96 9.10 11.27 -7.85
C ASN A 96 8.79 12.77 -7.79
N SER A 97 7.55 13.13 -7.45
CA SER A 97 7.09 14.52 -7.35
C SER A 97 7.50 15.20 -6.04
N TRP A 98 7.52 14.44 -4.93
CA TRP A 98 7.79 14.98 -3.59
C TRP A 98 9.21 14.72 -3.09
N ALA A 99 9.86 13.63 -3.54
CA ALA A 99 11.22 13.27 -3.12
C ALA A 99 12.31 13.51 -4.19
N GLY A 100 11.92 13.97 -5.39
CA GLY A 100 12.81 14.18 -6.54
C GLY A 100 13.22 12.87 -7.23
N ASN A 101 13.73 12.94 -8.46
CA ASN A 101 14.16 11.77 -9.25
C ASN A 101 15.15 10.91 -8.45
N ARG A 102 14.70 9.74 -7.97
CA ARG A 102 15.46 8.82 -7.10
C ARG A 102 16.52 8.01 -7.86
N ILE A 103 17.38 8.66 -8.64
CA ILE A 103 18.65 8.07 -9.08
C ILE A 103 19.57 7.99 -7.86
N GLY A 104 19.35 7.02 -6.97
CA GLY A 104 20.17 6.83 -5.78
C GLY A 104 19.53 6.02 -4.66
N ALA A 105 18.20 5.96 -4.57
CA ALA A 105 17.56 5.27 -3.45
C ALA A 105 17.59 3.74 -3.53
N TYR A 106 17.88 3.20 -4.72
CA TYR A 106 18.20 1.79 -4.94
C TYR A 106 19.57 1.61 -5.62
N GLY A 107 20.40 2.67 -5.62
CA GLY A 107 21.73 2.69 -6.26
C GLY A 107 22.76 1.79 -5.57
N VAL A 108 22.41 1.19 -4.43
CA VAL A 108 23.09 0.04 -3.84
C VAL A 108 22.06 -1.08 -3.66
N THR A 109 21.62 -1.63 -4.79
CA THR A 109 21.54 -3.07 -5.01
C THR A 109 21.11 -3.90 -3.80
N LEU A 110 19.79 -4.07 -3.61
CA LEU A 110 19.25 -5.24 -2.91
C LEU A 110 19.21 -6.44 -3.89
N TRP A 111 20.36 -6.77 -4.47
CA TRP A 111 20.60 -8.11 -5.03
C TRP A 111 21.40 -8.87 -3.98
N MET A 112 20.70 -9.58 -3.11
CA MET A 112 21.34 -10.63 -2.32
C MET A 112 21.76 -11.73 -3.31
N ARG A 113 23.05 -12.06 -3.31
CA ARG A 113 23.55 -13.34 -3.82
C ARG A 113 23.13 -14.46 -2.88
#